data_AF-A0A8X6VRP7-F1
#
_entry.id   AF-A0A8X6VRP7-F1
#
_cell.length_a   1.000
_cell.length_b   1.000
_cell.length_c   1.000
_cell.angle_alpha   90.00
_cell.angle_beta   90.00
_cell.angle_gamma   90.00
#
_symmetry.space_group_name_H-M   'P 1'
#
loop_
_entity.id
_entity.type
_entity.pdbx_description
1 polymer ?
#
loop_
_entity_poly.entity_id
_entity_poly.type
_entity_poly.pdbx_seq_one_letter_code
_entity_poly.pdbx_strand_id
1 'polypeptide(L)'
;MSDKLKKLMNEIHVVTFERMYEDFVREYTKNEESKNFVEYFVKSYRGRKQKWAYCYRVGCEINTNMKLEMRHRELKYKEGGGKALRGD
;
A
#
# COMPACT_ATOMS: atom_id res chain seq x y z
N MET A 1 -6.05 12.16 -3.86
CA MET A 1 -6.12 10.94 -3.01
C MET A 1 -4.84 10.12 -3.07
N SER A 2 -4.39 9.70 -4.26
CA SER A 2 -3.21 8.83 -4.45
C SER A 2 -1.95 9.33 -3.72
N ASP A 3 -1.61 10.61 -3.83
CA ASP A 3 -0.39 11.14 -3.19
C ASP A 3 -0.48 11.17 -1.67
N LYS A 4 -1.66 11.46 -1.10
CA LYS A 4 -1.90 11.38 0.35
C LYS A 4 -1.79 9.95 0.86
N LEU A 5 -2.32 8.98 0.11
CA LEU A 5 -2.21 7.56 0.44
C LEU A 5 -0.75 7.09 0.38
N LYS A 6 0.00 7.46 -0.67
CA LYS A 6 1.43 7.17 -0.78
C LYS A 6 2.23 7.78 0.38
N LYS A 7 1.93 9.03 0.75
CA LYS A 7 2.57 9.69 1.90
C LYS A 7 2.26 8.95 3.20
N LEU A 8 0.99 8.57 3.42
CA LEU A 8 0.55 7.79 4.57
C LEU A 8 1.27 6.44 4.67
N MET A 9 1.41 5.72 3.55
CA MET A 9 2.07 4.41 3.53
C MET A 9 3.56 4.46 3.86
N ASN A 10 4.24 5.56 3.50
CA ASN A 10 5.69 5.74 3.66
C ASN A 10 6.08 6.62 4.85
N GLU A 11 5.13 6.99 5.71
CA GLU A 11 5.43 7.73 6.94
C GLU A 11 6.33 6.90 7.86
N ILE A 12 7.35 7.54 8.43
CA ILE A 12 8.42 6.89 9.21
C ILE A 12 8.15 6.97 10.72
N HIS A 13 7.36 7.95 11.15
CA HIS A 13 7.03 8.14 12.57
C HIS A 13 5.61 7.66 12.87
N VAL A 14 5.50 6.73 13.82
CA VAL A 14 4.22 6.13 14.23
C VAL A 14 3.19 7.17 14.66
N VAL A 15 3.59 8.16 15.46
CA VAL A 15 2.68 9.22 15.95
C VAL A 15 2.14 10.05 14.79
N THR A 16 3.00 10.43 13.85
CA THR A 16 2.62 11.17 12.64
C THR A 16 1.70 10.34 11.76
N PHE A 17 2.00 9.06 11.59
CA PHE A 17 1.20 8.13 10.81
C PHE A 17 -0.21 7.97 11.36
N GLU A 18 -0.39 7.76 12.67
CA GLU A 18 -1.72 7.60 13.26
C GLU A 18 -2.57 8.86 13.08
N ARG A 19 -1.98 10.05 13.26
CA ARG A 19 -2.67 11.32 12.99
C ARG A 19 -3.06 11.45 11.53
N MET A 20 -2.12 11.19 10.61
CA MET A 20 -2.39 11.24 9.16
C MET A 20 -3.45 10.22 8.73
N TYR A 21 -3.48 9.04 9.35
CA TYR A 21 -4.45 7.99 9.07
C TYR A 21 -5.86 8.46 9.42
N GLU A 22 -6.07 8.98 10.63
CA GLU A 22 -7.37 9.47 11.07
C GLU A 22 -7.83 10.67 10.23
N ASP A 23 -6.91 11.57 9.88
CA ASP A 23 -7.20 12.69 8.97
C ASP A 23 -7.59 12.20 7.56
N PHE A 24 -6.87 11.22 7.02
CA PHE A 24 -7.17 10.61 5.71
C PHE A 24 -8.56 9.96 5.70
N VAL A 25 -8.87 9.13 6.70
CA VAL A 25 -10.18 8.47 6.79
C VAL A 25 -11.29 9.51 6.92
N ARG A 26 -11.12 10.52 7.77
CA ARG A 26 -12.12 11.59 7.98
C ARG A 26 -12.36 12.43 6.73
N GLU A 27 -11.32 12.76 5.98
CA GLU A 27 -11.39 13.57 4.76
C GLU A 27 -12.08 12.80 3.63
N TYR A 28 -11.65 11.56 3.37
CA TYR A 28 -12.11 10.80 2.21
C TYR A 28 -13.41 10.02 2.43
N THR A 29 -13.86 9.82 3.68
CA THR A 29 -15.20 9.24 3.96
C THR A 29 -16.32 10.20 3.54
N LYS A 30 -16.06 11.52 3.55
CA LYS A 30 -17.05 12.55 3.20
C LYS A 30 -17.27 12.71 1.69
N ASN A 31 -16.36 12.18 0.86
CA ASN A 31 -16.45 12.27 -0.59
C ASN A 31 -17.10 10.98 -1.14
N GLU A 32 -18.25 11.09 -1.80
CA GLU A 32 -18.98 9.95 -2.37
C GLU A 32 -18.13 9.10 -3.33
N GLU A 33 -17.31 9.75 -4.16
CA GLU A 33 -16.42 9.05 -5.12
C GLU A 33 -15.37 8.19 -4.41
N SER A 34 -14.96 8.62 -3.21
CA SER A 34 -13.91 7.99 -2.42
C SER A 34 -14.44 7.02 -1.36
N LYS A 35 -15.73 7.10 -1.04
CA LYS A 35 -16.35 6.43 0.11
C LYS A 35 -16.19 4.91 0.04
N ASN A 36 -16.51 4.31 -1.09
CA ASN A 36 -16.39 2.85 -1.30
C ASN A 36 -14.96 2.36 -1.07
N PHE A 37 -13.97 3.12 -1.56
CA PHE A 37 -12.56 2.80 -1.35
C PHE A 37 -12.18 2.93 0.13
N VAL A 38 -12.59 4.00 0.80
CA VAL A 38 -12.25 4.23 2.21
C VAL A 38 -12.89 3.18 3.11
N GLU A 39 -14.14 2.79 2.88
CA GLU A 39 -14.80 1.72 3.62
C GLU A 39 -14.06 0.39 3.46
N TYR A 40 -13.70 0.02 2.23
CA TYR A 40 -12.87 -1.15 1.96
C TYR A 40 -11.50 -1.05 2.66
N PHE A 41 -10.86 0.12 2.57
CA PHE A 41 -9.54 0.36 3.14
C PHE A 41 -9.56 0.23 4.66
N VAL A 42 -10.52 0.86 5.33
CA VAL A 42 -10.70 0.77 6.78
C VAL A 42 -11.00 -0.67 7.19
N LYS A 43 -11.97 -1.33 6.54
CA LYS A 43 -12.35 -2.72 6.85
C LYS A 43 -11.17 -3.70 6.71
N SER A 44 -10.36 -3.53 5.67
CA SER A 44 -9.31 -4.49 5.31
C SER A 44 -7.96 -4.20 5.97
N TYR A 45 -7.60 -2.93 6.13
CA TYR A 45 -6.24 -2.51 6.49
C TYR A 45 -6.13 -1.88 7.89
N ARG A 46 -7.22 -1.40 8.51
CA ARG A 46 -7.17 -0.76 9.85
C ARG A 46 -6.64 -1.69 10.94
N GLY A 47 -7.07 -2.96 10.96
CA GLY A 47 -6.60 -3.94 11.95
C GLY A 47 -5.18 -4.47 11.68
N ARG A 48 -4.57 -4.08 10.55
CA ARG A 48 -3.29 -4.61 10.09
C ARG A 48 -2.25 -3.51 9.81
N LYS A 49 -2.41 -2.31 10.40
CA LYS A 49 -1.47 -1.16 10.24
C LYS A 49 -0.01 -1.58 10.39
N GLN A 50 0.27 -2.43 11.38
CA GLN A 50 1.60 -2.99 11.66
C GLN A 50 2.22 -3.80 10.49
N LYS A 51 1.39 -4.34 9.58
CA LYS A 51 1.84 -5.20 8.47
C LYS A 51 2.15 -4.42 7.19
N TRP A 52 1.58 -3.23 7.00
CA TRP A 52 1.67 -2.51 5.73
C TRP A 52 2.31 -1.12 5.85
N ALA A 53 2.11 -0.41 6.95
CA ALA A 53 2.67 0.93 7.12
C ALA A 53 4.16 0.87 7.43
N TYR A 54 4.94 1.76 6.80
CA TYR A 54 6.40 1.73 6.88
C TYR A 54 6.93 1.97 8.30
N CYS A 55 6.36 2.91 9.05
CA CYS A 55 6.74 3.22 10.43
C CYS A 55 6.67 2.02 11.41
N TYR A 56 5.84 1.01 11.13
CA TYR A 56 5.75 -0.20 11.96
C TYR A 56 6.64 -1.35 11.46
N ARG A 57 7.30 -1.17 10.31
CA ARG A 57 8.18 -2.16 9.67
C ARG A 57 9.67 -1.83 9.87
N VAL A 58 10.01 -0.91 10.76
CA VAL A 58 11.41 -0.53 11.07
C VAL A 58 12.15 -1.79 11.56
N GLY A 59 13.16 -2.23 10.80
CA GLY A 59 13.92 -3.46 11.05
C GLY A 59 13.61 -4.62 10.09
N CYS A 60 12.56 -4.54 9.28
CA CYS A 60 12.35 -5.47 8.17
C CYS A 60 12.93 -4.87 6.88
N GLU A 61 14.17 -5.21 6.54
CA GLU A 61 14.80 -4.95 5.22
C GLU A 61 14.04 -5.60 4.04
N ILE A 62 12.94 -6.29 4.33
CA ILE A 62 12.11 -6.97 3.35
C ILE A 62 11.11 -5.98 2.79
N ASN A 63 11.45 -5.32 1.68
CA ASN A 63 10.46 -4.69 0.82
C ASN A 63 9.66 -5.80 0.11
N THR A 64 8.60 -6.28 0.75
CA THR A 64 7.73 -7.34 0.21
C THR A 64 7.21 -6.98 -1.18
N ASN A 65 7.03 -5.68 -1.47
CA ASN A 65 6.65 -5.22 -2.80
C ASN A 65 7.69 -5.63 -3.85
N MET A 66 8.99 -5.50 -3.56
CA MET A 66 10.04 -5.97 -4.47
C MET A 66 9.99 -7.49 -4.67
N LYS A 67 9.75 -8.27 -3.60
CA LYS A 67 9.62 -9.73 -3.72
C LYS A 67 8.38 -10.14 -4.52
N LEU A 68 7.27 -9.43 -4.36
CA LEU A 68 6.05 -9.64 -5.14
C LEU A 68 6.30 -9.28 -6.60
N GLU A 69 6.86 -8.11 -6.90
CA GLU A 69 7.18 -7.71 -8.28
C GLU A 69 8.13 -8.69 -8.99
N MET A 70 9.17 -9.18 -8.30
CA MET A 70 10.04 -10.23 -8.84
C MET A 70 9.25 -11.51 -9.16
N ARG A 71 8.40 -11.97 -8.24
CA ARG A 71 7.56 -13.17 -8.45
C ARG A 71 6.55 -12.99 -9.59
N HIS A 72 5.95 -11.80 -9.71
CA HIS A 72 5.04 -11.47 -10.80
C HIS A 72 5.77 -11.47 -12.16
N ARG A 73 7.02 -10.99 -12.21
CA ARG A 73 7.87 -11.08 -13.41
C ARG A 73 8.21 -12.53 -13.77
N GLU A 74 8.57 -13.36 -12.78
CA GLU A 74 8.84 -14.79 -13.01
C GLU A 74 7.62 -15.52 -13.56
N LEU A 75 6.43 -15.25 -13.04
CA LEU A 75 5.18 -15.84 -13.52
C LEU A 75 4.91 -15.43 -14.97
N LYS A 76 4.96 -14.13 -15.28
CA LYS A 76 4.78 -13.63 -16.66
C LYS A 76 5.82 -14.21 -17.64
N TYR A 77 7.06 -14.38 -17.20
CA TYR A 77 8.13 -14.98 -18.00
C TYR A 77 7.83 -16.45 -18.33
N LYS A 78 7.38 -17.22 -17.34
CA LYS A 78 7.00 -18.64 -17.53
C LYS A 78 5.78 -18.79 -18.43
N GLU A 79 4.75 -17.97 -18.22
CA GLU A 79 3.53 -17.97 -19.05
C GLU A 79 3.81 -17.51 -20.49
N GLY A 80 4.75 -16.58 -20.68
CA GLY A 80 5.19 -16.09 -21.99
C GLY A 80 6.19 -16.98 -22.73
N GLY A 81 6.42 -18.21 -22.28
CA GLY A 81 7.34 -19.15 -22.93
C GLY A 81 8.81 -18.71 -22.92
N GLY A 82 9.22 -17.95 -21.91
CA GLY A 82 10.60 -17.49 -21.76
C GLY A 82 10.95 -16.18 -22.47
N LYS A 83 9.95 -15.42 -22.94
CA LYS A 83 10.15 -14.05 -23.45
C LYS A 83 9.90 -13.04 -22.34
N ALA A 84 10.92 -12.23 -22.04
CA ALA A 84 10.74 -11.09 -21.14
C ALA A 84 9.79 -10.09 -21.82
N LEU A 85 8.55 -9.99 -21.34
CA LEU A 85 7.63 -8.95 -21.76
C LEU A 85 8.15 -7.62 -21.17
N ARG A 86 8.95 -6.88 -21.95
CA ARG A 86 9.20 -5.45 -21.68
C ARG A 86 7.85 -4.76 -21.75
N GLY A 87 7.40 -4.22 -20.62
CA GLY A 87 6.30 -3.26 -20.63
C GLY A 87 6.83 -1.96 -21.20
N ASP A 88 6.20 -1.49 -22.26
CA ASP A 88 6.31 -0.12 -22.76
C ASP A 88 5.71 0.89 -21.77
#